data_AF-A0A6A4AYJ0-F1
#
_entry.id   AF-A0A6A4AYJ0-F1
#
_cell.length_a   1.000
_cell.length_b   1.000
_cell.length_c   1.000
_cell.angle_alpha   90.00
_cell.angle_beta   90.00
_cell.angle_gamma   90.00
#
_symmetry.space_group_name_H-M   'P 1'
#
loop_
_entity.id
_entity.type
_entity.pdbx_description
1 polymer ?
#
loop_
_entity_poly.entity_id
_entity_poly.type
_entity_poly.pdbx_seq_one_letter_code
_entity_poly.pdbx_strand_id
1 'polypeptide(L)'
;PRDSIPDYWLWGYYLAFHSYSFESFVFKQFENETSDAARGILTKYGMENVDVTRDMLYLVVYIVCFQAIFAFILWKFHTGRR
;
A
#
# COMPACT_ATOMS: atom_id res chain seq x y z
N PRO A 1 -3.91 -13.06 5.65
CA PRO A 1 -4.59 -11.82 6.11
C PRO A 1 -3.69 -11.13 7.13
N ARG A 2 -3.86 -9.83 7.42
CA ARG A 2 -3.03 -9.13 8.42
C ARG A 2 -2.90 -9.92 9.73
N ASP A 3 -3.99 -10.53 10.18
CA ASP A 3 -4.06 -11.27 11.44
C ASP A 3 -3.30 -12.61 11.44
N SER A 4 -2.83 -13.08 10.27
CA SER A 4 -1.94 -14.24 10.17
C SER A 4 -0.45 -13.88 10.21
N ILE A 5 -0.11 -12.59 10.32
CA ILE A 5 1.27 -12.12 10.38
C ILE A 5 1.73 -12.10 11.84
N PRO A 6 2.87 -12.73 12.20
CA PRO A 6 3.41 -12.64 13.55
C PRO A 6 3.68 -11.19 13.97
N ASP A 7 3.39 -10.84 15.22
CA ASP A 7 3.45 -9.45 15.71
C ASP A 7 4.79 -8.75 15.43
N TYR A 8 5.90 -9.47 15.53
CA TYR A 8 7.25 -8.94 15.28
C TYR A 8 7.53 -8.62 13.80
N TRP A 9 6.68 -9.09 12.86
CA TRP A 9 6.71 -8.75 11.43
C TRP A 9 5.62 -7.77 11.02
N LEU A 10 4.68 -7.45 11.91
CA LEU A 10 3.52 -6.63 11.57
C LEU A 10 3.89 -5.23 11.09
N TRP A 11 5.03 -4.69 11.53
CA TRP A 11 5.54 -3.41 11.03
C TRP A 11 5.78 -3.44 9.50
N GLY A 12 6.18 -4.58 8.93
CA GLY A 12 6.41 -4.73 7.50
C GLY A 12 5.12 -4.61 6.68
N TYR A 13 3.98 -5.03 7.25
CA TYR A 13 2.67 -4.82 6.66
C TYR A 13 2.38 -3.33 6.47
N TYR A 14 2.72 -2.49 7.45
CA TYR A 14 2.50 -1.04 7.38
C TYR A 14 3.58 -0.30 6.56
N LEU A 15 4.79 -0.87 6.45
CA LEU A 15 5.87 -0.24 5.67
C LEU A 15 5.82 -0.60 4.17
N ALA A 16 5.19 -1.70 3.79
CA ALA A 16 5.09 -2.09 2.40
C ALA A 16 4.01 -1.27 1.69
N PHE A 17 4.40 -0.39 0.75
CA PHE A 17 3.42 0.36 -0.04
C PHE A 17 2.42 -0.54 -0.78
N HIS A 18 2.83 -1.77 -1.11
CA HIS A 18 1.99 -2.79 -1.74
C HIS A 18 0.76 -3.16 -0.91
N SER A 19 0.82 -3.06 0.43
CA SER A 19 -0.33 -3.33 1.29
C SER A 19 -1.50 -2.40 0.94
N TYR A 20 -1.22 -1.10 0.83
CA TYR A 20 -2.23 -0.08 0.51
C TYR A 20 -2.74 -0.20 -0.94
N SER A 21 -1.85 -0.47 -1.90
CA SER A 21 -2.28 -0.70 -3.29
C SER A 21 -3.16 -1.94 -3.42
N PHE A 22 -2.79 -3.04 -2.75
CA PHE A 22 -3.56 -4.29 -2.80
C PHE A 22 -4.92 -4.14 -2.11
N GLU A 23 -4.95 -3.52 -0.93
CA GLU A 23 -6.19 -3.26 -0.18
C GLU A 23 -7.18 -2.44 -1.02
N SER A 24 -6.71 -1.34 -1.60
CA SER A 24 -7.52 -0.48 -2.48
C SER A 24 -7.99 -1.16 -3.75
N PHE A 25 -7.13 -1.94 -4.42
CA PHE A 25 -7.50 -2.61 -5.68
C PHE A 25 -8.49 -3.75 -5.45
N VAL A 26 -8.28 -4.57 -4.42
CA VAL A 26 -9.19 -5.67 -4.09
C VAL A 26 -10.56 -5.11 -3.68
N PHE A 27 -10.59 -4.07 -2.84
CA PHE A 27 -11.84 -3.43 -2.48
C PHE A 27 -12.56 -2.85 -3.70
N LYS A 28 -11.89 -2.03 -4.52
CA LYS A 28 -12.49 -1.43 -5.71
C LYS A 28 -12.97 -2.45 -6.75
N GLN A 29 -12.31 -3.60 -6.85
CA GLN A 29 -12.74 -4.68 -7.74
C GLN A 29 -14.09 -5.28 -7.32
N PHE A 30 -14.35 -5.37 -6.02
CA PHE A 30 -15.51 -6.10 -5.48
C PHE A 30 -16.55 -5.23 -4.77
N GLU A 31 -16.33 -3.92 -4.60
CA GLU A 31 -17.20 -3.05 -3.80
C GLU A 31 -18.66 -2.98 -4.31
N ASN A 32 -18.88 -3.22 -5.61
CA ASN A 32 -20.21 -3.22 -6.24
C ASN A 32 -20.68 -4.64 -6.64
N GLU A 33 -19.90 -5.67 -6.32
CA GLU A 33 -20.24 -7.05 -6.65
C GLU A 33 -21.11 -7.68 -5.56
N THR A 34 -22.25 -8.25 -5.94
CA THR A 34 -23.25 -8.78 -4.99
C THR A 34 -23.11 -10.27 -4.74
N SER A 35 -22.18 -10.95 -5.42
CA SER A 35 -21.99 -12.39 -5.26
C SER A 35 -21.40 -12.77 -3.88
N ASP A 36 -21.85 -13.90 -3.34
CA ASP A 36 -21.29 -14.45 -2.09
C ASP A 36 -19.79 -14.74 -2.20
N ALA A 37 -19.33 -15.08 -3.41
CA ALA A 37 -17.91 -15.29 -3.69
C ALA A 37 -17.09 -14.00 -3.51
N ALA A 38 -17.58 -12.87 -4.04
CA ALA A 38 -16.91 -11.57 -3.90
C ALA A 38 -16.85 -11.13 -2.43
N ARG A 39 -17.96 -11.26 -1.70
CA ARG A 39 -18.00 -10.99 -0.26
C ARG A 39 -17.03 -11.88 0.51
N GLY A 40 -17.00 -13.18 0.19
CA GLY A 40 -16.07 -14.13 0.79
C GLY A 40 -14.60 -13.76 0.59
N ILE A 41 -14.23 -13.15 -0.54
CA ILE A 41 -12.87 -12.64 -0.77
C ILE A 41 -12.59 -11.45 0.15
N LEU A 42 -13.48 -10.45 0.20
CA LEU A 42 -13.29 -9.27 1.06
C LEU A 42 -13.17 -9.66 2.54
N THR A 43 -14.07 -10.52 3.04
CA THR A 43 -14.02 -11.01 4.43
C THR A 43 -12.74 -11.79 4.71
N LYS A 44 -12.31 -12.67 3.79
CA LYS A 44 -11.09 -13.48 3.96
C LYS A 44 -9.84 -12.61 4.13
N TYR A 45 -9.76 -11.48 3.44
CA TYR A 45 -8.63 -10.55 3.53
C TYR A 45 -8.82 -9.42 4.54
N GLY A 46 -10.01 -9.27 5.13
CA GLY A 46 -10.35 -8.20 6.06
C GLY A 46 -10.56 -6.84 5.39
N MET A 47 -11.03 -6.83 4.13
CA MET A 47 -11.09 -5.66 3.25
C MET A 47 -12.52 -5.19 3.01
N GLU A 48 -13.44 -5.39 3.96
CA GLU A 48 -14.85 -5.06 3.78
C GLU A 48 -15.12 -3.55 3.86
N ASN A 49 -14.22 -2.78 4.49
CA ASN A 49 -14.38 -1.36 4.75
C ASN A 49 -13.05 -0.62 4.54
N VAL A 50 -12.55 -0.62 3.31
CA VAL A 50 -11.28 0.03 2.96
C VAL A 50 -11.49 1.51 2.70
N ASP A 51 -10.70 2.35 3.37
CA ASP A 51 -10.59 3.78 3.05
C ASP A 51 -9.58 3.99 1.92
N VAL A 52 -10.08 3.89 0.68
CA VAL A 52 -9.26 4.02 -0.52
C VAL A 52 -8.60 5.41 -0.60
N THR A 53 -9.26 6.47 -0.12
CA THR A 53 -8.69 7.82 -0.15
C THR A 53 -7.47 7.91 0.75
N ARG A 54 -7.55 7.34 1.96
CA ARG A 54 -6.41 7.27 2.88
C ARG A 54 -5.26 6.44 2.32
N ASP A 55 -5.56 5.30 1.68
CA ASP A 55 -4.55 4.46 1.06
C ASP A 55 -3.83 5.19 -0.08
N MET A 56 -4.58 5.90 -0.93
CA MET A 56 -3.98 6.71 -2.00
C MET A 56 -3.11 7.84 -1.44
N LEU A 57 -3.49 8.45 -0.32
CA LEU A 57 -2.67 9.45 0.37
C LEU A 57 -1.32 8.85 0.80
N TYR A 58 -1.32 7.65 1.39
CA TYR A 58 -0.06 6.97 1.76
C TYR A 58 0.81 6.73 0.53
N LEU A 59 0.24 6.27 -0.59
CA LEU A 59 1.00 6.07 -1.83
C LEU A 59 1.63 7.38 -2.36
N VAL A 60 0.89 8.49 -2.31
CA VAL A 60 1.43 9.82 -2.68
C VAL A 60 2.60 10.21 -1.78
N VAL A 61 2.49 9.99 -0.46
CA VAL A 61 3.59 10.23 0.48
C VAL A 61 4.82 9.38 0.12
N TYR A 62 4.65 8.10 -0.21
CA TYR A 62 5.75 7.25 -0.69
C TYR A 62 6.43 7.81 -1.94
N ILE A 63 5.65 8.27 -2.92
CA ILE A 63 6.19 8.86 -4.15
C ILE A 63 7.06 10.08 -3.81
N VAL A 64 6.55 11.00 -2.98
CA VAL A 64 7.29 12.20 -2.58
C VAL A 64 8.56 11.85 -1.82
N CYS A 65 8.49 10.91 -0.86
CA CYS A 65 9.65 10.48 -0.10
C CYS A 65 10.72 9.83 -0.98
N PHE A 66 10.35 8.93 -1.89
CA PHE A 66 11.31 8.29 -2.79
C PHE A 66 11.92 9.27 -3.78
N GLN A 67 11.14 10.19 -4.32
CA GLN A 67 11.66 11.27 -5.17
C GLN A 67 12.64 12.16 -4.42
N ALA A 68 12.33 12.53 -3.18
CA ALA A 68 13.22 13.34 -2.35
C ALA A 68 14.53 12.61 -2.01
N ILE A 69 14.46 11.33 -1.63
CA ILE A 69 15.64 10.50 -1.36
C ILE A 69 16.49 10.38 -2.63
N PHE A 70 15.87 10.08 -3.77
CA PHE A 70 16.57 9.96 -5.04
C PHE A 70 17.23 11.29 -5.46
N ALA A 71 16.50 12.40 -5.37
CA ALA A 71 17.03 13.74 -5.65
C ALA A 71 18.19 14.11 -4.71
N PHE A 72 18.08 13.75 -3.42
CA PHE A 72 19.15 13.96 -2.45
C PHE A 72 20.40 13.12 -2.77
N ILE A 73 20.23 11.85 -3.14
CA ILE A 73 21.33 10.98 -3.57
C ILE A 73 22.01 11.60 -4.80
N LEU A 74 21.25 12.04 -5.81
CA LEU A 74 21.80 12.70 -6.98
C LEU A 74 22.52 14.01 -6.62
N TRP A 75 21.91 14.85 -5.80
CA TRP A 75 22.54 16.10 -5.35
C TRP A 75 23.89 15.83 -4.64
N LYS A 76 23.95 14.82 -3.77
CA LYS A 76 25.13 14.50 -2.97
C LYS A 76 26.22 13.76 -3.74
N PHE A 77 25.85 12.80 -4.60
CA PHE A 77 26.78 11.87 -5.25
C PHE A 77 26.93 12.10 -6.75
N HIS A 78 26.06 12.91 -7.35
CA HIS A 78 26.04 13.20 -8.79
C HIS A 78 26.35 14.69 -9.06
N THR A 79 27.33 15.23 -8.32
CA THR A 79 27.98 16.52 -8.62
C THR A 79 29.06 16.26 -9.67
N GLY A 80 28.72 16.47 -10.94
CA GLY A 80 29.50 16.08 -12.12
C GLY A 80 30.99 16.44 -12.08
N ARG A 81 31.84 15.45 -11.77
CA ARG A 81 33.20 15.33 -12.31
C ARG A 81 33.22 14.23 -13.37
N ARG A 82 32.70 14.56 -14.54
CA ARG A 82 33.26 14.21 -15.84
C ARG A 82 33.05 15.39 -16.77
#